data_AF-A0A9C7Q258-F1
#
_entry.id   AF-A0A9C7Q258-F1
#
_cell.length_a   1.000
_cell.length_b   1.000
_cell.length_c   1.000
_cell.angle_alpha   90.00
_cell.angle_beta   90.00
_cell.angle_gamma   90.00
#
_symmetry.space_group_name_H-M   'P 1'
#
loop_
_entity.id
_entity.type
_entity.pdbx_description
1 polymer ?
#
loop_
_entity_poly.entity_id
_entity_poly.type
_entity_poly.pdbx_seq_one_letter_code
_entity_poly.pdbx_strand_id
1 'polypeptide(L)'
;MRLWFHKTEKGEAKETLKNRRDVLRENVAQMKQFRKTLLPHGLGIRTVEEDGNCLFRAVADQLYGSQDYHEHVRNKVCDYMQANGDFFCQFLTTERPFVQYVQDMRKDGTWAGNIELQAVSLAFHVNIRIHQLEEPWYDLCNFDDAEWIHLAFHDYRHYSSVRRLRHLFSNLPAKHREVPHEVRSVAGRELADRNKITYQQAMAVLNSTDYDWSRSLDYLGLICKHNVEVPRKKAHFNRAEKKELRRLEQFWSRNVVDNREWATHWVEQHRLSI
;
A
#
# COMPACT_ATOMS: atom_id res chain seq x y z
N MET A 1 -42.20 34.18 34.01
CA MET A 1 -41.66 33.03 33.26
C MET A 1 -40.62 33.56 32.28
N ARG A 2 -39.32 33.49 32.62
CA ARG A 2 -38.22 33.96 31.76
C ARG A 2 -37.52 32.76 31.13
N LEU A 3 -37.38 32.85 29.80
CA LEU A 3 -36.28 32.41 28.94
C LEU A 3 -35.90 30.93 29.02
N TRP A 4 -36.03 30.17 27.93
CA TRP A 4 -35.01 29.27 27.37
C TRP A 4 -35.44 28.85 25.95
N PHE A 5 -34.47 28.51 25.10
CA PHE A 5 -34.57 28.07 23.69
C PHE A 5 -34.43 29.13 22.59
N HIS A 6 -33.26 29.76 22.54
CA HIS A 6 -32.56 29.95 21.28
C HIS A 6 -31.21 29.22 21.38
N LYS A 7 -31.18 27.93 21.04
CA LYS A 7 -29.93 27.30 20.62
C LYS A 7 -29.59 27.98 19.29
N THR A 8 -28.73 28.99 19.35
CA THR A 8 -28.38 29.81 18.19
C THR A 8 -27.67 28.95 17.15
N GLU A 9 -27.89 29.21 15.86
CA GLU A 9 -27.23 28.55 14.71
C GLU A 9 -25.69 28.46 14.87
N LYS A 10 -25.10 29.38 15.63
CA LYS A 10 -23.68 29.37 16.00
C LYS A 10 -23.27 28.18 16.89
N GLY A 11 -24.17 27.64 17.70
CA GLY A 11 -23.96 26.44 18.51
C GLY A 11 -23.95 25.17 17.66
N GLU A 12 -24.90 25.03 16.75
CA GLU A 12 -25.00 23.90 15.82
C GLU A 12 -23.87 23.88 14.79
N ALA A 13 -23.48 25.05 14.26
CA ALA A 13 -22.31 25.20 13.41
C ALA A 13 -20.99 24.83 14.14
N LYS A 14 -20.87 25.15 15.43
CA LYS A 14 -19.70 24.75 16.24
C LYS A 14 -19.69 23.26 16.55
N GLU A 15 -20.85 22.65 16.80
CA GLU A 15 -21.01 21.23 17.09
C GLU A 15 -20.73 20.37 15.84
N THR A 16 -21.23 20.78 14.68
CA THR A 16 -20.89 20.16 13.38
C THR A 16 -19.42 20.31 13.00
N LEU A 17 -18.79 21.47 13.26
CA LEU A 17 -17.35 21.66 13.06
C LEU A 17 -16.51 20.83 14.04
N LYS A 18 -16.97 20.67 15.30
CA LYS A 18 -16.31 19.82 16.29
C LYS A 18 -16.37 18.36 15.86
N ASN A 19 -17.54 17.86 15.47
CA ASN A 19 -17.70 16.50 14.95
C ASN A 19 -16.83 16.26 13.72
N ARG A 20 -16.76 17.20 12.76
CA ARG A 20 -15.84 17.10 11.62
C ARG A 20 -14.37 17.03 12.03
N ARG A 21 -13.97 17.82 13.04
CA ARG A 21 -12.58 17.79 13.56
C ARG A 21 -12.25 16.49 14.26
N ASP A 22 -13.19 15.94 15.01
CA ASP A 22 -13.00 14.70 15.73
C ASP A 22 -12.92 13.51 14.77
N VAL A 23 -13.81 13.44 13.76
CA VAL A 23 -13.72 12.46 12.67
C VAL A 23 -12.39 12.58 11.91
N LEU A 24 -11.97 13.81 11.56
CA LEU A 24 -10.68 14.01 10.88
C LEU A 24 -9.49 13.53 11.74
N ARG A 25 -9.52 13.77 13.06
CA ARG A 25 -8.47 13.31 13.97
C ARG A 25 -8.42 11.78 14.03
N GLU A 26 -9.57 11.15 14.08
CA GLU A 26 -9.70 9.69 14.10
C GLU A 26 -9.15 9.07 12.81
N ASN A 27 -9.57 9.57 11.64
CA ASN A 27 -9.06 9.12 10.34
C ASN A 27 -7.52 9.27 10.24
N VAL A 28 -6.98 10.40 10.72
CA VAL A 28 -5.53 10.63 10.75
C VAL A 28 -4.82 9.64 11.69
N ALA A 29 -5.41 9.32 12.84
CA ALA A 29 -4.86 8.37 13.79
C ALA A 29 -4.88 6.93 13.23
N GLN A 30 -5.99 6.50 12.62
CA GLN A 30 -6.12 5.20 11.97
C GLN A 30 -5.14 5.06 10.81
N MET A 31 -5.05 6.03 9.90
CA MET A 31 -4.06 6.03 8.82
C MET A 31 -2.63 5.98 9.36
N LYS A 32 -2.34 6.71 10.45
CA LYS A 32 -1.03 6.68 11.10
C LYS A 32 -0.70 5.29 11.65
N GLN A 33 -1.68 4.64 12.27
CA GLN A 33 -1.54 3.29 12.83
C GLN A 33 -1.39 2.24 11.73
N PHE A 34 -2.21 2.30 10.68
CA PHE A 34 -2.15 1.37 9.56
C PHE A 34 -0.81 1.46 8.82
N ARG A 35 -0.29 2.67 8.57
CA ARG A 35 1.08 2.80 8.06
C ARG A 35 2.09 2.12 8.97
N LYS A 36 1.96 2.27 10.30
CA LYS A 36 2.87 1.64 11.27
C LYS A 36 2.85 0.12 11.18
N THR A 37 1.71 -0.52 10.88
CA THR A 37 1.63 -1.98 10.73
C THR A 37 2.28 -2.46 9.43
N LEU A 38 2.28 -1.66 8.37
CA LEU A 38 2.89 -2.01 7.07
C LEU A 38 4.41 -1.81 7.01
N LEU A 39 4.94 -0.87 7.80
CA LEU A 39 6.38 -0.54 7.78
C LEU A 39 7.33 -1.72 8.03
N PRO A 40 7.10 -2.61 9.01
CA PRO A 40 7.92 -3.79 9.23
C PRO A 40 7.94 -4.75 8.02
N HIS A 41 6.90 -4.70 7.20
CA HIS A 41 6.81 -5.46 5.96
C HIS A 41 7.42 -4.73 4.76
N GLY A 42 8.16 -3.63 4.96
CA GLY A 42 8.75 -2.88 3.84
C GLY A 42 7.69 -2.29 2.90
N LEU A 43 6.47 -2.11 3.38
CA LEU A 43 5.32 -1.60 2.62
C LEU A 43 4.92 -0.19 3.10
N GLY A 44 4.30 0.57 2.21
CA GLY A 44 3.74 1.88 2.49
C GLY A 44 2.49 2.13 1.67
N ILE A 45 1.63 3.02 2.18
CA ILE A 45 0.36 3.38 1.54
C ILE A 45 0.57 4.60 0.64
N ARG A 46 0.23 4.45 -0.63
CA ARG A 46 0.02 5.55 -1.56
C ARG A 46 -1.49 5.83 -1.66
N THR A 47 -1.89 6.97 -1.14
CA THR A 47 -3.28 7.44 -1.18
C THR A 47 -3.70 7.75 -2.60
N VAL A 48 -4.94 7.42 -2.93
CA VAL A 48 -5.62 7.83 -4.17
C VAL A 48 -6.76 8.79 -3.83
N GLU A 49 -7.43 9.35 -4.82
CA GLU A 49 -8.59 10.21 -4.57
C GLU A 49 -9.70 9.45 -3.82
N GLU A 50 -10.29 10.10 -2.82
CA GLU A 50 -11.37 9.57 -1.98
C GLU A 50 -12.74 9.75 -2.65
N ASP A 51 -12.91 9.14 -3.82
CA ASP A 51 -14.15 9.12 -4.58
C ASP A 51 -14.65 7.68 -4.80
N GLY A 52 -15.78 7.54 -5.51
CA GLY A 52 -16.32 6.23 -5.86
C GLY A 52 -15.48 5.44 -6.88
N ASN A 53 -14.36 6.00 -7.36
CA ASN A 53 -13.39 5.32 -8.21
C ASN A 53 -12.21 4.73 -7.43
N CYS A 54 -12.14 4.91 -6.10
CA CYS A 54 -10.96 4.58 -5.30
C CYS A 54 -10.40 3.16 -5.52
N LEU A 55 -11.25 2.13 -5.66
CA LEU A 55 -10.80 0.76 -5.98
C LEU A 55 -10.06 0.72 -7.32
N PHE A 56 -10.67 1.25 -8.38
CA PHE A 56 -10.07 1.27 -9.72
C PHE A 56 -8.83 2.17 -9.78
N ARG A 57 -8.80 3.26 -9.01
CA ARG A 57 -7.63 4.14 -8.87
C ARG A 57 -6.46 3.41 -8.20
N ALA A 58 -6.72 2.68 -7.12
CA ALA A 58 -5.70 1.92 -6.42
C ALA A 58 -5.15 0.79 -7.31
N VAL A 59 -6.03 0.08 -8.03
CA VAL A 59 -5.64 -0.94 -9.02
C VAL A 59 -4.85 -0.32 -10.18
N ALA A 60 -5.28 0.83 -10.70
CA ALA A 60 -4.58 1.54 -11.77
C ALA A 60 -3.17 1.96 -11.34
N ASP A 61 -3.00 2.47 -10.13
CA ASP A 61 -1.67 2.76 -9.59
C ASP A 61 -0.82 1.49 -9.49
N GLN A 62 -1.37 0.36 -9.05
CA GLN A 62 -0.64 -0.90 -8.97
C GLN A 62 -0.20 -1.44 -10.33
N LEU A 63 -1.08 -1.40 -11.34
CA LEU A 63 -0.84 -1.97 -12.66
C LEU A 63 -0.02 -1.05 -13.58
N TYR A 64 -0.22 0.27 -13.48
CA TYR A 64 0.28 1.26 -14.44
C TYR A 64 1.13 2.36 -13.81
N GLY A 65 1.20 2.44 -12.48
CA GLY A 65 2.00 3.48 -11.81
C GLY A 65 1.30 4.82 -11.61
N SER A 66 0.08 4.97 -12.11
CA SER A 66 -0.76 6.15 -11.90
C SER A 66 -2.23 5.77 -11.73
N GLN A 67 -2.90 6.45 -10.79
CA GLN A 67 -4.35 6.33 -10.59
C GLN A 67 -5.16 6.85 -11.78
N ASP A 68 -4.58 7.66 -12.67
CA ASP A 68 -5.28 8.29 -13.79
C ASP A 68 -5.79 7.26 -14.81
N TYR A 69 -5.27 6.03 -14.79
CA TYR A 69 -5.78 4.92 -15.59
C TYR A 69 -7.04 4.26 -15.02
N HIS A 70 -7.68 4.81 -13.98
CA HIS A 70 -8.84 4.19 -13.32
C HIS A 70 -10.01 3.93 -14.28
N GLU A 71 -10.27 4.83 -15.24
CA GLU A 71 -11.34 4.65 -16.23
C GLU A 71 -11.04 3.45 -17.15
N HIS A 72 -9.78 3.33 -17.60
CA HIS A 72 -9.34 2.19 -18.41
C HIS A 72 -9.51 0.87 -17.65
N VAL A 73 -9.13 0.84 -16.37
CA VAL A 73 -9.32 -0.34 -15.52
C VAL A 73 -10.80 -0.67 -15.36
N ARG A 74 -11.64 0.33 -15.02
CA ARG A 74 -13.09 0.16 -14.85
C ARG A 74 -13.73 -0.43 -16.11
N ASN A 75 -13.43 0.15 -17.27
CA ASN A 75 -14.00 -0.33 -18.54
C ASN A 75 -13.59 -1.77 -18.85
N LYS A 76 -12.29 -2.12 -18.71
CA LYS A 76 -11.83 -3.49 -18.96
C LYS A 76 -12.47 -4.50 -18.00
N VAL A 77 -12.64 -4.12 -16.73
CA VAL A 77 -13.31 -4.95 -15.72
C VAL A 77 -14.78 -5.17 -16.10
N CYS A 78 -15.51 -4.11 -16.43
CA CYS A 78 -16.90 -4.22 -16.87
C CYS A 78 -17.05 -5.06 -18.14
N ASP A 79 -16.15 -4.91 -19.11
CA ASP A 79 -16.14 -5.72 -20.34
C ASP A 79 -15.94 -7.21 -20.02
N TYR A 80 -14.99 -7.52 -19.13
CA TYR A 80 -14.73 -8.89 -18.69
C TYR A 80 -15.94 -9.49 -17.96
N MET A 81 -16.55 -8.72 -17.05
CA MET A 81 -17.74 -9.15 -16.32
C MET A 81 -18.93 -9.40 -17.24
N GLN A 82 -19.15 -8.52 -18.23
CA GLN A 82 -20.21 -8.68 -19.22
C GLN A 82 -20.00 -9.94 -20.08
N ALA A 83 -18.76 -10.21 -20.51
CA ALA A 83 -18.43 -11.39 -21.30
C ALA A 83 -18.54 -12.71 -20.50
N ASN A 84 -18.41 -12.66 -19.18
CA ASN A 84 -18.46 -13.81 -18.28
C ASN A 84 -19.67 -13.75 -17.33
N GLY A 85 -20.80 -13.25 -17.84
CA GLY A 85 -21.98 -12.95 -17.01
C GLY A 85 -22.51 -14.15 -16.23
N ASP A 86 -22.48 -15.36 -16.80
CA ASP A 86 -22.95 -16.59 -16.16
C ASP A 86 -22.14 -16.95 -14.89
N PHE A 87 -20.87 -16.58 -14.85
CA PHE A 87 -20.03 -16.75 -13.65
C PHE A 87 -20.35 -15.67 -12.62
N PHE A 88 -20.38 -14.40 -13.03
CA PHE A 88 -20.49 -13.29 -12.09
C PHE A 88 -21.91 -13.07 -11.54
N CYS A 89 -22.96 -13.45 -12.27
CA CYS A 89 -24.34 -13.26 -11.84
C CYS A 89 -24.66 -14.02 -10.55
N GLN A 90 -23.93 -15.10 -10.26
CA GLN A 90 -24.12 -15.94 -9.08
C GLN A 90 -23.71 -15.24 -7.78
N PHE A 91 -22.86 -14.21 -7.86
CA PHE A 91 -22.40 -13.44 -6.69
C PHE A 91 -23.27 -12.20 -6.41
N LEU A 92 -24.22 -11.88 -7.28
CA LEU A 92 -25.15 -10.78 -7.03
C LEU A 92 -26.20 -11.18 -6.00
N THR A 93 -26.27 -10.40 -4.93
CA THR A 93 -27.31 -10.52 -3.90
C THR A 93 -28.52 -9.64 -4.16
N THR A 94 -28.48 -8.80 -5.21
CA THR A 94 -29.55 -7.86 -5.54
C THR A 94 -30.54 -8.49 -6.51
N GLU A 95 -31.82 -8.11 -6.42
CA GLU A 95 -32.87 -8.52 -7.36
C GLU A 95 -32.70 -7.94 -8.78
N ARG A 96 -31.73 -7.04 -8.99
CA ARG A 96 -31.49 -6.40 -10.29
C ARG A 96 -30.84 -7.35 -11.28
N PRO A 97 -31.22 -7.32 -12.58
CA PRO A 97 -30.55 -8.07 -13.62
C PRO A 97 -29.04 -7.78 -13.69
N PHE A 98 -28.21 -8.81 -13.86
CA PHE A 98 -26.75 -8.66 -13.93
C PHE A 98 -26.29 -7.68 -15.01
N VAL A 99 -26.96 -7.66 -16.17
CA VAL A 99 -26.64 -6.70 -17.25
C VAL A 99 -26.79 -5.26 -16.78
N GLN A 100 -27.84 -4.94 -16.01
CA GLN A 100 -28.03 -3.60 -15.45
C GLN A 100 -26.98 -3.27 -14.39
N TYR A 101 -26.61 -4.26 -13.57
CA TYR A 101 -25.51 -4.10 -12.61
C TYR A 101 -24.20 -3.68 -13.29
N VAL A 102 -23.81 -4.35 -14.39
CA VAL A 102 -22.58 -3.99 -15.13
C VAL A 102 -22.69 -2.63 -15.80
N GLN A 103 -23.87 -2.26 -16.34
CA GLN A 103 -24.12 -0.93 -16.90
C GLN A 103 -23.97 0.17 -15.84
N ASP A 104 -24.49 -0.06 -14.63
CA ASP A 104 -24.32 0.86 -13.50
C ASP A 104 -22.87 0.93 -13.03
N MET A 105 -22.16 -0.22 -12.98
CA MET A 105 -20.75 -0.28 -12.62
C MET A 105 -19.84 0.46 -13.61
N ARG A 106 -20.25 0.60 -14.88
CA ARG A 106 -19.50 1.36 -15.87
C ARG A 106 -19.56 2.88 -15.63
N LYS A 107 -20.57 3.38 -14.92
CA LYS A 107 -20.71 4.81 -14.64
C LYS A 107 -19.56 5.30 -13.74
N ASP A 108 -19.05 6.49 -14.05
CA ASP A 108 -17.99 7.12 -13.25
C ASP A 108 -18.46 7.34 -11.80
N GLY A 109 -17.56 7.08 -10.85
CA GLY A 109 -17.86 7.20 -9.42
C GLY A 109 -18.77 6.12 -8.85
N THR A 110 -19.18 5.08 -9.61
CA THR A 110 -19.91 3.94 -9.02
C THR A 110 -18.95 3.11 -8.15
N TRP A 111 -19.34 2.91 -6.88
CA TRP A 111 -18.54 2.18 -5.89
C TRP A 111 -18.43 0.70 -6.26
N ALA A 112 -17.20 0.21 -6.27
CA ALA A 112 -16.86 -1.18 -6.53
C ALA A 112 -16.51 -1.93 -5.24
N GLY A 113 -16.62 -3.26 -5.26
CA GLY A 113 -16.34 -4.13 -4.12
C GLY A 113 -15.76 -5.48 -4.52
N ASN A 114 -16.16 -6.53 -3.81
CA ASN A 114 -15.55 -7.86 -3.92
C ASN A 114 -15.77 -8.50 -5.30
N ILE A 115 -16.92 -8.27 -5.94
CA ILE A 115 -17.20 -8.79 -7.29
C ILE A 115 -16.21 -8.18 -8.30
N GLU A 116 -15.99 -6.87 -8.22
CA GLU A 116 -15.04 -6.18 -9.09
C GLU A 116 -13.60 -6.57 -8.78
N LEU A 117 -13.23 -6.84 -7.52
CA LEU A 117 -11.89 -7.36 -7.17
C LEU A 117 -11.63 -8.72 -7.83
N GLN A 118 -12.61 -9.64 -7.78
CA GLN A 118 -12.50 -10.92 -8.47
C GLN A 118 -12.37 -10.70 -9.99
N ALA A 119 -13.17 -9.79 -10.56
CA ALA A 119 -13.08 -9.46 -11.97
C ALA A 119 -11.76 -8.79 -12.36
N VAL A 120 -11.18 -7.93 -11.51
CA VAL A 120 -9.84 -7.34 -11.70
C VAL A 120 -8.80 -8.45 -11.78
N SER A 121 -8.81 -9.37 -10.81
CA SER A 121 -7.84 -10.47 -10.78
C SER A 121 -7.90 -11.30 -12.06
N LEU A 122 -9.09 -11.71 -12.47
CA LEU A 122 -9.29 -12.53 -13.67
C LEU A 122 -8.97 -11.77 -14.97
N ALA A 123 -9.42 -10.52 -15.11
CA ALA A 123 -9.25 -9.73 -16.34
C ALA A 123 -7.81 -9.27 -16.58
N PHE A 124 -7.03 -9.08 -15.52
CA PHE A 124 -5.64 -8.62 -15.58
C PHE A 124 -4.61 -9.73 -15.30
N HIS A 125 -5.06 -10.93 -14.96
CA HIS A 125 -4.21 -12.06 -14.60
C HIS A 125 -3.22 -11.69 -13.49
N VAL A 126 -3.76 -11.23 -12.35
CA VAL A 126 -3.01 -10.85 -11.15
C VAL A 126 -3.67 -11.43 -9.91
N ASN A 127 -2.89 -11.74 -8.89
CA ASN A 127 -3.40 -11.99 -7.54
C ASN A 127 -3.51 -10.68 -6.76
N ILE A 128 -4.38 -10.63 -5.76
CA ILE A 128 -4.63 -9.41 -4.97
C ILE A 128 -4.45 -9.71 -3.50
N ARG A 129 -3.62 -8.91 -2.82
CA ARG A 129 -3.57 -8.86 -1.35
C ARG A 129 -4.23 -7.60 -0.83
N ILE A 130 -5.18 -7.75 0.09
CA ILE A 130 -5.89 -6.65 0.74
C ILE A 130 -5.44 -6.57 2.18
N HIS A 131 -4.71 -5.50 2.50
CA HIS A 131 -4.32 -5.16 3.86
C HIS A 131 -5.46 -4.42 4.55
N GLN A 132 -5.64 -4.68 5.84
CA GLN A 132 -6.63 -4.02 6.69
C GLN A 132 -6.01 -3.71 8.05
N LEU A 133 -6.56 -2.71 8.75
CA LEU A 133 -6.14 -2.40 10.11
C LEU A 133 -6.82 -3.38 11.08
N GLU A 134 -6.07 -3.92 12.03
CA GLU A 134 -6.55 -4.81 13.11
C GLU A 134 -7.09 -6.19 12.68
N GLU A 135 -7.29 -6.41 11.38
CA GLU A 135 -7.65 -7.71 10.81
C GLU A 135 -6.48 -8.33 10.03
N PRO A 136 -6.43 -9.67 9.90
CA PRO A 136 -5.52 -10.31 8.95
C PRO A 136 -5.73 -9.76 7.54
N TRP A 137 -4.66 -9.71 6.74
CA TRP A 137 -4.82 -9.45 5.32
C TRP A 137 -5.61 -10.58 4.65
N TYR A 138 -6.28 -10.25 3.56
CA TYR A 138 -7.03 -11.19 2.73
C TYR A 138 -6.35 -11.32 1.37
N ASP A 139 -6.11 -12.56 0.95
CA ASP A 139 -5.51 -12.88 -0.35
C ASP A 139 -6.57 -13.47 -1.30
N LEU A 140 -6.65 -12.88 -2.49
CA LEU A 140 -7.43 -13.37 -3.62
C LEU A 140 -6.46 -13.96 -4.64
N CYS A 141 -6.29 -15.28 -4.55
CA CYS A 141 -5.35 -16.07 -5.36
C CYS A 141 -6.11 -16.85 -6.42
N ASN A 142 -6.04 -16.41 -7.68
CA ASN A 142 -6.63 -17.14 -8.81
C ASN A 142 -5.56 -17.89 -9.63
N PHE A 143 -4.27 -17.56 -9.45
CA PHE A 143 -3.18 -18.08 -10.29
C PHE A 143 -1.92 -18.36 -9.46
N ASP A 144 -1.20 -19.43 -9.77
CA ASP A 144 0.04 -19.78 -9.05
C ASP A 144 1.26 -18.97 -9.53
N ASP A 145 1.26 -18.53 -10.78
CA ASP A 145 2.39 -17.90 -11.46
C ASP A 145 2.23 -16.40 -11.74
N ALA A 146 1.09 -15.83 -11.33
CA ALA A 146 0.78 -14.42 -11.57
C ALA A 146 1.53 -13.46 -10.65
N GLU A 147 1.66 -12.22 -11.12
CA GLU A 147 2.09 -11.10 -10.30
C GLU A 147 1.01 -10.71 -9.29
N TRP A 148 1.43 -10.06 -8.21
CA TRP A 148 0.60 -9.63 -7.10
C TRP A 148 0.46 -8.12 -7.09
N ILE A 149 -0.76 -7.65 -6.86
CA ILE A 149 -1.05 -6.26 -6.49
C ILE A 149 -1.49 -6.20 -5.04
N HIS A 150 -1.12 -5.12 -4.35
CA HIS A 150 -1.44 -4.94 -2.94
C HIS A 150 -2.28 -3.68 -2.76
N LEU A 151 -3.40 -3.81 -2.05
CA LEU A 151 -4.34 -2.74 -1.75
C LEU A 151 -4.48 -2.59 -0.23
N ALA A 152 -4.79 -1.40 0.24
CA ALA A 152 -5.19 -1.15 1.61
C ALA A 152 -6.69 -0.80 1.61
N PHE A 153 -7.46 -1.48 2.46
CA PHE A 153 -8.88 -1.16 2.66
C PHE A 153 -9.06 -0.45 4.00
N HIS A 154 -9.66 0.73 3.93
CA HIS A 154 -9.80 1.69 5.03
C HIS A 154 -11.27 1.80 5.44
N ASP A 155 -11.55 1.57 6.72
CA ASP A 155 -12.84 1.79 7.40
C ASP A 155 -14.06 1.30 6.61
N TYR A 156 -13.89 0.16 5.92
CA TYR A 156 -14.92 -0.46 5.09
C TYR A 156 -15.43 0.39 3.91
N ARG A 157 -14.70 1.43 3.50
CA ARG A 157 -15.20 2.42 2.53
C ARG A 157 -14.22 2.85 1.46
N HIS A 158 -12.92 2.83 1.72
CA HIS A 158 -11.93 3.43 0.81
C HIS A 158 -10.76 2.49 0.54
N TYR A 159 -10.36 2.41 -0.73
CA TYR A 159 -9.17 1.68 -1.14
C TYR A 159 -8.02 2.65 -1.43
N SER A 160 -6.83 2.30 -0.97
CA SER A 160 -5.57 2.91 -1.37
C SER A 160 -4.60 1.86 -1.93
N SER A 161 -3.58 2.33 -2.65
CA SER A 161 -2.52 1.46 -3.18
C SER A 161 -1.48 1.17 -2.09
N VAL A 162 -1.03 -0.09 -2.00
CA VAL A 162 0.07 -0.49 -1.10
C VAL A 162 1.29 -0.84 -1.93
N ARG A 163 2.37 -0.11 -1.71
CA ARG A 163 3.62 -0.24 -2.48
C ARG A 163 4.77 -0.63 -1.58
N ARG A 164 5.77 -1.29 -2.17
CA ARG A 164 7.07 -1.43 -1.53
C ARG A 164 7.68 -0.06 -1.28
N LEU A 165 8.30 0.13 -0.11
CA LEU A 165 8.81 1.45 0.32
C LEU A 165 9.74 2.11 -0.70
N ARG A 166 10.62 1.35 -1.35
CA ARG A 166 11.53 1.89 -2.38
C ARG A 166 10.81 2.42 -3.64
N HIS A 167 9.61 1.92 -3.92
CA HIS A 167 8.79 2.32 -5.08
C HIS A 167 7.59 3.19 -4.70
N LEU A 168 7.47 3.56 -3.41
CA LEU A 168 6.31 4.26 -2.86
C LEU A 168 6.00 5.58 -3.58
N PHE A 169 7.02 6.25 -4.14
CA PHE A 169 6.92 7.53 -4.85
C PHE A 169 7.31 7.44 -6.33
N SER A 170 7.52 6.22 -6.85
CA SER A 170 7.81 6.01 -8.27
C SER A 170 6.52 5.93 -9.11
N ASN A 171 6.55 6.37 -10.36
CA ASN A 171 5.43 6.17 -11.30
C ASN A 171 5.58 4.85 -12.09
N LEU A 172 6.34 3.89 -11.55
CA LEU A 172 6.42 2.54 -12.10
C LEU A 172 5.22 1.72 -11.60
N PRO A 173 4.76 0.72 -12.36
CA PRO A 173 3.88 -0.32 -11.85
C PRO A 173 4.41 -0.90 -10.53
N ALA A 174 3.52 -1.18 -9.58
CA ALA A 174 3.86 -1.76 -8.28
C ALA A 174 3.52 -3.26 -8.17
N LYS A 175 2.87 -3.83 -9.18
CA LYS A 175 2.72 -5.28 -9.30
C LYS A 175 4.09 -5.96 -9.26
N HIS A 176 4.16 -7.11 -8.60
CA HIS A 176 5.42 -7.82 -8.39
C HIS A 176 5.20 -9.30 -8.18
N ARG A 177 6.23 -10.13 -8.34
CA ARG A 177 6.16 -11.53 -7.92
C ARG A 177 6.29 -11.62 -6.40
N GLU A 178 5.30 -12.24 -5.76
CA GLU A 178 5.39 -12.55 -4.34
C GLU A 178 6.40 -13.69 -4.16
N VAL A 179 7.17 -13.62 -3.08
CA VAL A 179 8.12 -14.68 -2.72
C VAL A 179 7.48 -15.45 -1.58
N PRO A 180 7.38 -16.78 -1.65
CA PRO A 180 6.82 -17.59 -0.58
C PRO A 180 7.46 -17.27 0.77
N HIS A 181 6.64 -17.26 1.81
CA HIS A 181 7.08 -16.86 3.14
C HIS A 181 8.23 -17.75 3.64
N GLU A 182 8.23 -19.04 3.31
CA GLU A 182 9.24 -20.02 3.69
C GLU A 182 10.61 -19.63 3.11
N VAL A 183 10.63 -19.34 1.81
CA VAL A 183 11.80 -18.91 1.06
C VAL A 183 12.33 -17.58 1.61
N ARG A 184 11.42 -16.63 1.89
CA ARG A 184 11.78 -15.34 2.48
C ARG A 184 12.29 -15.47 3.91
N SER A 185 11.73 -16.38 4.71
CA SER A 185 12.13 -16.65 6.09
C SER A 185 13.53 -17.23 6.19
N VAL A 186 13.90 -18.13 5.27
CA VAL A 186 15.25 -18.70 5.20
C VAL A 186 16.26 -17.59 4.88
N ALA A 187 15.99 -16.81 3.82
CA ALA A 187 16.83 -15.68 3.45
C ALA A 187 16.95 -14.64 4.58
N GLY A 188 15.86 -14.40 5.33
CA GLY A 188 15.84 -13.49 6.46
C GLY A 188 16.74 -13.94 7.61
N ARG A 189 16.73 -15.23 7.95
CA ARG A 189 17.63 -15.79 8.97
C ARG A 189 19.08 -15.69 8.54
N GLU A 190 19.38 -16.08 7.30
CA GLU A 190 20.74 -16.01 6.76
C GLU A 190 21.27 -14.58 6.72
N LEU A 191 20.44 -13.63 6.29
CA LEU A 191 20.81 -12.21 6.25
C LEU A 191 21.03 -11.65 7.67
N ALA A 192 20.20 -12.05 8.64
CA ALA A 192 20.34 -11.68 10.04
C ALA A 192 21.67 -12.18 10.63
N ASP A 193 21.98 -13.46 10.44
CA ASP A 193 23.17 -14.11 11.00
C ASP A 193 24.48 -13.55 10.41
N ARG A 194 24.48 -13.31 9.09
CA ARG A 194 25.63 -12.74 8.35
C ARG A 194 25.92 -11.30 8.76
N ASN A 195 24.89 -10.49 8.98
CA ASN A 195 25.04 -9.05 9.24
C ASN A 195 24.90 -8.66 10.71
N LYS A 196 24.68 -9.63 11.61
CA LYS A 196 24.47 -9.38 13.06
C LYS A 196 23.33 -8.39 13.32
N ILE A 197 22.26 -8.49 12.54
CA ILE A 197 21.01 -7.72 12.71
C ILE A 197 19.90 -8.65 13.18
N THR A 198 18.80 -8.11 13.71
CA THR A 198 17.66 -8.93 14.10
C THR A 198 16.95 -9.51 12.88
N TYR A 199 16.29 -10.65 13.05
CA TYR A 199 15.44 -11.24 11.99
C TYR A 199 14.40 -10.25 11.47
N GLN A 200 13.79 -9.45 12.35
CA GLN A 200 12.82 -8.42 11.96
C GLN A 200 13.44 -7.35 11.05
N GLN A 201 14.67 -6.92 11.35
CA GLN A 201 15.42 -5.98 10.51
C GLN A 201 15.77 -6.59 9.15
N ALA A 202 16.22 -7.85 9.14
CA ALA A 202 16.50 -8.57 7.91
C ALA A 202 15.24 -8.75 7.03
N MET A 203 14.11 -9.10 7.64
CA MET A 203 12.84 -9.24 6.93
C MET A 203 12.33 -7.91 6.38
N ALA A 204 12.47 -6.82 7.12
CA ALA A 204 12.13 -5.48 6.63
C ALA A 204 12.92 -5.11 5.36
N VAL A 205 14.23 -5.40 5.34
CA VAL A 205 15.09 -5.22 4.16
C VAL A 205 14.57 -6.08 3.00
N LEU A 206 14.41 -7.39 3.23
CA LEU A 206 13.99 -8.31 2.17
C LEU A 206 12.62 -7.94 1.60
N ASN A 207 11.65 -7.62 2.45
CA ASN A 207 10.32 -7.22 2.00
C ASN A 207 10.33 -5.90 1.21
N SER A 208 11.31 -5.03 1.46
CA SER A 208 11.45 -3.79 0.70
C SER A 208 12.08 -3.98 -0.68
N THR A 209 12.57 -5.18 -1.04
CA THR A 209 13.41 -5.46 -2.24
C THR A 209 12.85 -6.59 -3.11
N ASP A 210 12.96 -6.52 -4.46
CA ASP A 210 12.41 -7.54 -5.41
C ASP A 210 13.14 -8.88 -5.42
N TYR A 211 13.76 -9.28 -4.31
CA TYR A 211 14.55 -10.51 -4.27
C TYR A 211 15.77 -10.50 -5.22
N ASP A 212 16.25 -9.30 -5.58
CA ASP A 212 17.56 -9.12 -6.22
C ASP A 212 18.62 -8.94 -5.13
N TRP A 213 19.28 -10.05 -4.77
CA TRP A 213 20.30 -10.12 -3.73
C TRP A 213 21.42 -9.07 -3.89
N SER A 214 21.77 -8.73 -5.14
CA SER A 214 22.81 -7.73 -5.43
C SER A 214 22.37 -6.30 -5.09
N ARG A 215 21.08 -5.99 -5.28
CA ARG A 215 20.49 -4.66 -5.01
C ARG A 215 19.93 -4.52 -3.59
N SER A 216 19.65 -5.64 -2.92
CA SER A 216 19.26 -5.63 -1.50
C SER A 216 20.38 -5.14 -0.58
N LEU A 217 21.65 -5.28 -1.00
CA LEU A 217 22.83 -4.76 -0.30
C LEU A 217 22.96 -3.22 -0.39
N ASP A 218 22.59 -2.61 -1.51
CA ASP A 218 22.52 -1.14 -1.62
C ASP A 218 21.48 -0.54 -0.67
N TYR A 219 20.37 -1.25 -0.48
CA TYR A 219 19.31 -0.86 0.45
C TYR A 219 19.72 -1.10 1.91
N LEU A 220 20.51 -2.14 2.20
CA LEU A 220 21.23 -2.28 3.48
C LEU A 220 22.20 -1.11 3.71
N GLY A 221 22.93 -0.63 2.69
CA GLY A 221 23.77 0.56 2.80
C GLY A 221 22.97 1.85 3.12
N LEU A 222 21.78 1.99 2.53
CA LEU A 222 20.84 3.10 2.78
C LEU A 222 20.17 3.02 4.17
N ILE A 223 19.78 1.83 4.62
CA ILE A 223 19.18 1.59 5.93
C ILE A 223 20.23 1.67 7.05
N CYS A 224 21.44 1.16 6.81
CA CYS A 224 22.48 1.02 7.83
C CYS A 224 23.42 2.22 7.96
N LYS A 225 23.46 3.18 7.02
CA LYS A 225 24.43 4.30 7.03
C LYS A 225 25.85 3.85 7.46
N HIS A 226 26.66 3.44 6.49
CA HIS A 226 27.62 4.39 5.92
C HIS A 226 28.18 3.96 4.56
N ASN A 227 28.30 4.96 3.68
CA ASN A 227 29.02 5.03 2.41
C ASN A 227 28.73 3.98 1.32
N VAL A 228 27.54 4.06 0.73
CA VAL A 228 27.43 3.80 -0.71
C VAL A 228 27.05 5.13 -1.36
N GLU A 229 27.93 5.65 -2.24
CA GLU A 229 27.62 6.81 -3.07
C GLU A 229 26.46 6.45 -4.00
N VAL A 230 25.23 6.74 -3.58
CA VAL A 230 24.05 6.58 -4.43
C VAL A 230 24.13 7.61 -5.56
N PRO A 231 24.06 7.20 -6.84
CA PRO A 231 24.04 8.13 -7.96
C PRO A 231 22.86 9.10 -7.80
N ARG A 232 23.18 10.39 -7.59
CA ARG A 232 22.20 11.46 -7.41
C ARG A 232 21.46 11.76 -8.71
N LYS A 233 20.54 10.90 -9.14
CA LYS A 233 19.40 11.36 -9.93
C LYS A 233 18.35 11.87 -8.94
N LYS A 234 18.25 13.20 -8.82
CA LYS A 234 17.28 13.88 -7.94
C LYS A 234 15.87 13.52 -8.39
N ALA A 235 15.28 12.49 -7.79
CA ALA A 235 13.83 12.31 -7.83
C ALA A 235 13.19 13.54 -7.16
N HIS A 236 12.37 14.28 -7.91
CA HIS A 236 11.69 15.46 -7.40
C HIS A 236 10.51 15.04 -6.51
N PHE A 237 10.79 14.78 -5.23
CA PHE A 237 9.75 14.48 -4.25
C PHE A 237 8.92 15.71 -3.91
N ASN A 238 7.59 15.56 -3.88
CA ASN A 238 6.67 16.57 -3.41
C ASN A 238 6.72 16.72 -1.87
N ARG A 239 6.00 17.71 -1.32
CA ARG A 239 6.06 18.03 0.12
C ARG A 239 5.56 16.88 1.02
N ALA A 240 4.55 16.14 0.58
CA ALA A 240 4.01 15.00 1.33
C ALA A 240 5.00 13.83 1.33
N GLU A 241 5.62 13.55 0.19
CA GLU A 241 6.62 12.49 0.02
C GLU A 241 7.87 12.78 0.87
N LYS A 242 8.38 14.02 0.85
CA LYS A 242 9.50 14.45 1.74
C LYS A 242 9.16 14.36 3.22
N LYS A 243 7.89 14.48 3.59
CA LYS A 243 7.44 14.35 4.99
C LYS A 243 7.37 12.88 5.39
N GLU A 244 6.88 12.03 4.50
CA GLU A 244 6.82 10.59 4.73
C GLU A 244 8.22 9.97 4.74
N LEU A 245 9.12 10.36 3.83
CA LEU A 245 10.54 9.96 3.86
C LEU A 245 11.19 10.29 5.20
N ARG A 246 11.02 11.51 5.71
CA ARG A 246 11.52 11.89 7.05
C ARG A 246 10.90 11.08 8.18
N ARG A 247 9.63 10.70 8.04
CA ARG A 247 8.93 9.84 9.01
C ARG A 247 9.49 8.41 8.97
N LEU A 248 9.76 7.88 7.77
CA LEU A 248 10.43 6.59 7.58
C LEU A 248 11.82 6.64 8.23
N GLU A 249 12.63 7.65 7.90
CA GLU A 249 13.95 7.86 8.51
C GLU A 249 13.90 7.91 10.04
N GLN A 250 12.93 8.63 10.63
CA GLN A 250 12.73 8.68 12.09
C GLN A 250 12.23 7.35 12.69
N PHE A 251 11.40 6.60 11.95
CA PHE A 251 10.96 5.28 12.37
C PHE A 251 12.16 4.32 12.42
N TRP A 252 13.00 4.30 11.38
CA TRP A 252 14.21 3.49 11.34
C TRP A 252 15.19 3.93 12.43
N SER A 253 15.41 5.24 12.65
CA SER A 253 16.33 5.73 13.68
C SER A 253 15.90 5.40 15.13
N ARG A 254 14.62 5.08 15.36
CA ARG A 254 14.08 4.74 16.69
C ARG A 254 13.92 3.25 16.93
N ASN A 255 13.80 2.46 15.87
CA ASN A 255 13.58 1.00 15.94
C ASN A 255 14.81 0.19 15.49
N VAL A 256 15.84 0.84 14.93
CA VAL A 256 17.16 0.26 14.68
C VAL A 256 18.04 0.63 15.87
N VAL A 257 18.17 -0.29 16.81
CA VAL A 257 19.08 -0.17 17.96
C VAL A 257 20.52 -0.05 17.46
N ASP A 258 21.26 0.80 18.17
CA ASP A 258 22.64 1.25 18.01
C ASP A 258 23.58 0.25 17.30
N ASN A 259 24.12 0.63 16.14
CA ASN A 259 25.05 -0.19 15.36
C ASN A 259 26.26 0.62 14.87
N ARG A 260 26.74 1.57 15.70
CA ARG A 260 27.93 2.38 15.39
C ARG A 260 29.23 1.55 15.36
N GLU A 261 29.33 0.47 16.14
CA GLU A 261 30.51 -0.39 16.17
C GLU A 261 30.59 -1.32 14.94
N TRP A 262 29.45 -1.79 14.43
CA TRP A 262 29.37 -2.69 13.29
C TRP A 262 29.85 -2.05 11.97
N ALA A 263 29.43 -0.82 11.69
CA ALA A 263 29.79 -0.12 10.46
C ALA A 263 31.30 0.14 10.36
N THR A 264 31.96 0.37 11.50
CA THR A 264 33.40 0.63 11.57
C THR A 264 34.20 -0.65 11.30
N HIS A 265 33.77 -1.79 11.87
CA HIS A 265 34.46 -3.07 11.70
C HIS A 265 34.33 -3.64 10.28
N TRP A 266 33.20 -3.42 9.61
CA TRP A 266 32.98 -3.91 8.24
C TRP A 266 33.79 -3.13 7.19
N VAL A 267 33.89 -1.80 7.32
CA VAL A 267 34.72 -0.93 6.46
C VAL A 267 36.21 -1.22 6.61
N GLU A 268 36.66 -1.60 7.80
CA GLU A 268 38.06 -2.01 8.03
C GLU A 268 38.39 -3.37 7.41
N GLN A 269 37.45 -4.31 7.39
CA GLN A 269 37.67 -5.66 6.84
C GLN A 269 37.56 -5.77 5.32
N HIS A 270 36.81 -4.88 4.65
CA HIS A 270 36.47 -5.04 3.24
C HIS A 270 36.92 -3.87 2.35
N ARG A 271 38.14 -3.35 2.55
CA ARG A 271 38.79 -2.43 1.60
C ARG A 271 38.86 -3.06 0.20
N LEU A 272 37.83 -2.82 -0.61
CA LEU A 272 37.85 -3.02 -2.06
C LEU A 272 38.03 -1.66 -2.71
N SER A 273 39.16 -1.54 -3.38
CA SER A 273 39.56 -0.42 -4.21
C SER A 273 38.67 -0.31 -5.45
N ILE A 274 38.18 0.93 -5.64
CA ILE A 274 37.52 1.53 -6.82
C ILE A 274 36.04 1.16 -7.00
#